data_AF-A0A498MYB8-F1
#
_entry.id   AF-A0A498MYB8-F1
#
_cell.length_a   1.000
_cell.length_b   1.000
_cell.length_c   1.000
_cell.angle_alpha   90.00
_cell.angle_beta   90.00
_cell.angle_gamma   90.00
#
_symmetry.space_group_name_H-M   'P 1'
#
loop_
_entity.id
_entity.type
_entity.pdbx_description
1 polymer ?
#
loop_
_entity_poly.entity_id
_entity_poly.type
_entity_poly.pdbx_seq_one_letter_code
_entity_poly.pdbx_strand_id
1 'polypeptide(L)'
;MPKNKGKGGKNRRRGKNENESEKRELVFKEDGQEYAQVIKMLGNGRLEAMCFDGVKRLCHIRGKLRKKVWINTSDIILIGLRDYQVAIKIIDKTQLNPTSLQKDNKADVILKYNADEARSLKAYGELPEHAKINETDTFGPGDDDEIQFDDIGDDDEDIDDI
;
A
#
# COMPACT_ATOMS: atom_id res chain seq x y z
N MET A 1 -22.49 -45.15 -6.42
CA MET A 1 -21.81 -44.76 -5.16
C MET A 1 -21.43 -43.29 -5.22
N PRO A 2 -22.02 -42.41 -4.41
CA PRO A 2 -21.73 -40.98 -4.43
C PRO A 2 -20.35 -40.72 -3.80
N LYS A 3 -19.44 -40.06 -4.53
CA LYS A 3 -18.14 -39.67 -3.98
C LYS A 3 -18.33 -38.38 -3.17
N ASN A 4 -18.13 -38.44 -1.85
CA ASN A 4 -18.04 -37.27 -0.99
C ASN A 4 -16.97 -36.30 -1.54
N LYS A 5 -17.39 -35.17 -2.12
CA LYS A 5 -16.52 -34.01 -2.38
C LYS A 5 -16.12 -33.41 -1.03
N GLY A 6 -15.11 -33.99 -0.41
CA GLY A 6 -14.49 -33.43 0.79
C GLY A 6 -14.01 -32.00 0.52
N LYS A 7 -14.47 -31.07 1.35
CA LYS A 7 -14.08 -29.65 1.43
C LYS A 7 -12.60 -29.50 1.86
N GLY A 8 -11.66 -30.18 1.20
CA GLY A 8 -10.26 -30.19 1.67
C GLY A 8 -9.33 -30.99 0.76
N GLY A 9 -8.82 -30.34 -0.28
CA GLY A 9 -7.70 -30.85 -1.08
C GLY A 9 -6.45 -29.98 -0.90
N LYS A 10 -5.28 -30.50 -1.27
CA LYS A 10 -4.00 -29.76 -1.27
C LYS A 10 -4.00 -28.48 -2.14
N ASN A 11 -5.03 -28.30 -2.96
CA ASN A 11 -5.30 -27.09 -3.76
C ASN A 11 -6.35 -26.16 -3.14
N ARG A 12 -6.88 -26.46 -1.95
CA ARG A 12 -7.76 -25.55 -1.22
C ARG A 12 -6.88 -24.46 -0.63
N ARG A 13 -6.69 -23.38 -1.39
CA ARG A 13 -6.11 -22.13 -0.91
C ARG A 13 -6.89 -21.73 0.34
N ARG A 14 -6.26 -21.83 1.52
CA ARG A 14 -6.74 -21.16 2.72
C ARG A 14 -6.59 -19.66 2.44
N GLY A 15 -7.65 -19.04 1.91
CA GLY A 15 -7.79 -17.60 2.02
C GLY A 15 -7.82 -17.29 3.51
N LYS A 16 -6.78 -16.62 4.00
CA LYS A 16 -6.88 -15.93 5.29
C LYS A 16 -7.83 -14.77 5.02
N ASN A 17 -9.05 -14.86 5.54
CA ASN A 17 -9.97 -13.74 5.52
C ASN A 17 -9.41 -12.69 6.50
N GLU A 18 -8.61 -11.78 5.96
CA GLU A 18 -8.09 -10.62 6.66
C GLU A 18 -8.85 -9.41 6.09
N ASN A 19 -10.11 -9.27 6.49
CA ASN A 19 -10.84 -8.01 6.33
C ASN A 19 -10.26 -6.99 7.35
N GLU A 20 -9.02 -6.55 7.07
CA GLU A 20 -8.23 -5.62 7.88
C GLU A 20 -8.36 -4.18 7.35
N SER A 21 -9.41 -3.90 6.56
CA SER A 21 -9.67 -2.55 6.01
C SER A 21 -10.71 -1.77 6.81
N GLU A 22 -11.53 -2.41 7.64
CA GLU A 22 -12.54 -1.71 8.43
C GLU A 22 -12.00 -1.38 9.83
N LYS A 23 -11.55 -0.13 10.01
CA LYS A 23 -11.20 0.49 11.31
C LYS A 23 -9.95 -0.05 12.00
N ARG A 24 -8.79 0.21 11.39
CA ARG A 24 -7.52 0.22 12.13
C ARG A 24 -7.27 1.58 12.75
N GLU A 25 -6.51 1.61 13.85
CA GLU A 25 -6.08 2.86 14.47
C GLU A 25 -5.13 3.62 13.54
N LEU A 26 -5.25 4.95 13.53
CA LEU A 26 -4.37 5.81 12.74
C LEU A 26 -2.94 5.72 13.26
N VAL A 27 -2.02 5.32 12.38
CA VAL A 27 -0.60 5.21 12.72
C VAL A 27 0.09 6.53 12.42
N PHE A 28 0.69 7.15 13.44
CA PHE A 28 1.52 8.36 13.31
C PHE A 28 2.97 8.00 12.98
N LYS A 29 3.71 8.96 12.40
CA LYS A 29 5.14 8.78 12.17
C LYS A 29 5.93 8.72 13.49
N GLU A 30 6.97 7.89 13.51
CA GLU A 30 7.95 7.81 14.60
C GLU A 30 9.29 8.42 14.18
N ASP A 31 10.27 8.43 15.10
CA ASP A 31 11.63 8.85 14.77
C ASP A 31 12.24 7.95 13.68
N GLY A 32 12.95 8.56 12.74
CA GLY A 32 13.44 7.88 11.53
C GLY A 32 12.36 7.54 10.49
N GLN A 33 11.13 8.02 10.65
CA GLN A 33 10.06 7.89 9.66
C GLN A 33 9.57 9.26 9.18
N GLU A 34 9.01 9.31 7.97
CA GLU A 34 8.46 10.54 7.43
C GLU A 34 7.24 10.24 6.55
N TYR A 35 6.33 11.20 6.45
CA TYR A 35 5.23 11.11 5.49
C TYR A 35 5.75 11.46 4.09
N ALA A 36 5.18 10.84 3.07
CA ALA A 36 5.49 11.18 1.70
C ALA A 36 4.28 11.02 0.78
N GLN A 37 4.30 11.73 -0.34
CA GLN A 37 3.37 11.55 -1.43
C GLN A 37 4.06 10.88 -2.62
N VAL A 38 3.43 9.86 -3.19
CA VAL A 38 3.96 9.16 -4.38
C VAL A 38 3.90 10.08 -5.59
N ILE A 39 5.04 10.32 -6.25
CA ILE A 39 5.12 11.10 -7.48
C ILE A 39 4.91 10.19 -8.70
N LYS A 40 5.72 9.13 -8.80
CA LYS A 40 5.69 8.20 -9.93
C LYS A 40 6.14 6.81 -9.52
N MET A 41 5.59 5.81 -10.19
CA MET A 41 6.01 4.43 -10.08
C MET A 41 7.21 4.19 -11.01
N LEU A 42 8.28 3.57 -10.50
CA LEU A 42 9.50 3.27 -11.27
C LEU A 42 9.56 1.83 -11.78
N GLY A 43 8.58 0.99 -11.41
CA GLY A 43 8.59 -0.44 -11.71
C GLY A 43 9.53 -1.22 -10.79
N ASN A 44 9.54 -2.56 -10.95
CA ASN A 44 10.23 -3.49 -10.06
C ASN A 44 9.98 -3.15 -8.57
N GLY A 45 8.73 -2.74 -8.26
CA GLY A 45 8.22 -2.09 -7.04
C GLY A 45 9.19 -1.18 -6.29
N ARG A 46 9.78 -0.27 -7.05
CA ARG A 46 10.32 0.99 -6.58
C ARG A 46 9.39 2.11 -7.03
N LEU A 47 9.40 3.20 -6.28
CA LEU A 47 8.67 4.42 -6.60
C LEU A 47 9.50 5.64 -6.20
N GLU A 48 9.18 6.79 -6.79
CA GLU A 48 9.70 8.09 -6.37
C GLU A 48 8.63 8.80 -5.53
N ALA A 49 8.99 9.25 -4.33
CA ALA A 49 8.08 9.95 -3.44
C ALA A 49 8.65 11.32 -3.02
N MET A 50 7.77 12.32 -2.95
CA MET A 50 8.05 13.63 -2.37
C MET A 50 7.77 13.52 -0.87
N CYS A 51 8.82 13.61 -0.06
CA CYS A 51 8.66 13.60 1.39
C CYS A 51 8.26 15.00 1.87
N PHE A 52 7.51 15.07 2.96
CA PHE A 52 7.08 16.36 3.51
C PHE A 52 8.23 17.11 4.24
N ASP A 53 9.42 16.50 4.32
CA ASP A 53 10.69 17.17 4.63
C ASP A 53 11.24 18.03 3.46
N GLY A 54 10.60 17.98 2.29
CA GLY A 54 11.00 18.69 1.08
C GLY A 54 11.93 17.90 0.14
N VAL A 55 12.31 16.67 0.50
CA VAL A 55 13.27 15.85 -0.25
C VAL A 55 12.56 14.80 -1.10
N LYS A 56 12.98 14.68 -2.37
CA LYS A 56 12.59 13.55 -3.23
C LYS A 56 13.43 12.33 -2.90
N ARG A 57 12.76 11.21 -2.62
CA ARG A 57 13.40 9.96 -2.21
C ARG A 57 12.99 8.82 -3.13
N LEU A 58 13.92 7.89 -3.34
CA LEU A 58 13.63 6.65 -4.04
C LEU A 58 13.21 5.61 -3.00
N CYS A 59 11.94 5.23 -3.04
CA CYS A 59 11.35 4.33 -2.07
C CYS A 59 11.27 2.90 -2.62
N HIS A 60 11.61 1.93 -1.78
CA HIS A 60 11.41 0.52 -2.08
C HIS A 60 10.17 -0.01 -1.35
N ILE A 61 9.24 -0.64 -2.08
CA ILE A 61 8.00 -1.15 -1.49
C ILE A 61 8.32 -2.43 -0.71
N ARG A 62 8.08 -2.41 0.61
CA ARG A 62 8.28 -3.57 1.48
C ARG A 62 7.52 -4.78 0.97
N GLY A 63 8.14 -5.96 1.01
CA GLY A 63 7.57 -7.20 0.46
C GLY A 63 6.19 -7.56 1.05
N LYS A 64 5.94 -7.22 2.33
CA LYS A 64 4.62 -7.38 2.97
C LYS A 64 3.54 -6.56 2.27
N LEU A 65 3.86 -5.32 1.87
CA LEU A 65 2.92 -4.41 1.21
C LEU A 65 2.65 -4.84 -0.23
N ARG A 66 3.69 -5.21 -0.99
CA ARG A 66 3.54 -5.65 -2.39
C ARG A 66 2.50 -6.75 -2.62
N LYS A 67 2.28 -7.61 -1.63
CA LYS A 67 1.33 -8.73 -1.74
C LYS A 67 -0.09 -8.39 -1.28
N LYS A 68 -0.25 -7.29 -0.53
CA LYS A 68 -1.50 -6.95 0.18
C LYS A 68 -2.10 -5.62 -0.24
N VAL A 69 -1.26 -4.63 -0.52
CA VAL A 69 -1.65 -3.24 -0.70
C VAL A 69 -1.11 -2.73 -2.03
N TRP A 70 -2.02 -2.22 -2.85
CA TRP A 70 -1.70 -1.57 -4.12
C TRP A 70 -1.40 -0.10 -3.85
N ILE A 71 -0.35 0.42 -4.48
CA ILE A 71 0.10 1.81 -4.30
C ILE A 71 0.08 2.47 -5.68
N ASN A 72 -0.63 3.59 -5.76
CA ASN A 72 -0.75 4.40 -6.97
C ASN A 72 -0.04 5.74 -6.80
N THR A 73 0.05 6.49 -7.90
CA THR A 73 0.54 7.87 -7.88
C THR A 73 -0.40 8.76 -7.06
N SER A 74 0.15 9.77 -6.41
CA SER A 74 -0.54 10.71 -5.51
C SER A 74 -1.04 10.14 -4.18
N ASP A 75 -0.86 8.85 -3.91
CA ASP A 75 -1.16 8.25 -2.60
C ASP A 75 -0.26 8.82 -1.51
N ILE A 76 -0.81 8.91 -0.29
CA ILE A 76 -0.07 9.28 0.91
C ILE A 76 0.47 8.01 1.57
N ILE A 77 1.77 8.00 1.86
CA ILE A 77 2.49 6.85 2.39
C ILE A 77 3.35 7.25 3.59
N LEU A 78 3.60 6.28 4.46
CA LEU A 78 4.61 6.38 5.52
C LEU A 78 5.90 5.72 5.03
N ILE A 79 7.01 6.45 5.10
CA ILE A 79 8.32 5.96 4.71
C ILE A 79 9.25 5.84 5.92
N GLY A 80 10.08 4.81 5.93
CA GLY A 80 11.20 4.66 6.85
C GLY A 80 12.49 5.13 6.20
N LEU A 81 13.19 6.03 6.86
CA LEU A 81 14.50 6.50 6.45
C LEU A 81 15.55 5.39 6.68
N ARG A 82 16.63 5.43 5.88
CA ARG A 82 17.78 4.54 6.07
C ARG A 82 18.98 5.36 6.53
N ASP A 83 19.25 5.29 7.81
CA ASP A 83 20.22 6.14 8.51
C ASP A 83 21.66 5.85 8.06
N TYR A 84 21.92 4.62 7.64
CA TYR A 84 23.27 4.12 7.35
C TYR A 84 23.85 4.52 5.98
N GLN A 85 23.06 5.08 5.05
CA GLN A 85 23.56 5.47 3.72
C GLN A 85 24.10 6.91 3.65
N VAL A 86 24.03 7.66 4.76
CA VAL A 86 24.45 9.07 4.81
C VAL A 86 25.96 9.24 5.04
N ALA A 87 26.67 8.20 5.52
CA ALA A 87 27.95 8.40 6.22
C ALA A 87 29.25 7.93 5.55
N ILE A 88 29.28 7.38 4.33
CA ILE A 88 30.56 6.91 3.72
C ILE A 88 30.77 7.48 2.32
N LYS A 89 31.16 8.75 2.24
CA LYS A 89 32.00 9.29 1.16
C LYS A 89 33.10 10.15 1.78
N ILE A 90 33.92 9.55 2.65
CA ILE A 90 35.19 10.16 3.04
C ILE A 90 36.13 10.06 1.83
N ILE A 91 36.07 11.10 0.99
CA ILE A 91 37.20 11.83 0.42
C ILE A 91 38.45 10.99 0.10
N ASP A 92 38.57 10.51 -1.14
CA ASP A 92 39.87 10.37 -1.79
C ASP A 92 40.43 11.79 -1.98
N LYS A 93 41.38 12.20 -1.15
CA LYS A 93 41.93 13.58 -1.07
C LYS A 93 42.78 13.99 -2.29
N THR A 94 42.81 13.20 -3.36
CA THR A 94 43.88 13.29 -4.38
C THR A 94 43.42 13.57 -5.80
N GLN A 95 42.12 13.74 -6.09
CA GLN A 95 41.69 14.16 -7.44
C GLN A 95 40.55 15.20 -7.39
N LEU A 96 40.82 16.34 -8.04
CA LEU A 96 39.94 17.49 -8.22
C LEU A 96 38.82 17.14 -9.21
N ASN A 97 37.83 16.36 -8.78
CA ASN A 97 36.53 16.22 -9.43
C ASN A 97 35.53 15.70 -8.39
N PRO A 98 34.67 16.55 -7.79
CA PRO A 98 33.59 16.06 -6.94
C PRO A 98 32.60 15.31 -7.83
N THR A 99 32.84 14.01 -8.03
CA THR A 99 31.90 13.11 -8.70
C THR A 99 30.62 13.16 -7.88
N SER A 100 29.57 13.72 -8.48
CA SER A 100 28.32 14.14 -7.86
C SER A 100 27.97 13.27 -6.65
N LEU A 101 27.94 13.90 -5.47
CA LEU A 101 27.47 13.29 -4.24
C LEU A 101 25.97 12.98 -4.40
N GLN A 102 25.63 11.93 -5.17
CA GLN A 102 24.31 11.33 -5.12
C GLN A 102 24.22 10.73 -3.72
N LYS A 103 23.69 11.54 -2.80
CA LYS A 103 23.16 11.11 -1.53
C LYS A 103 22.04 10.15 -1.93
N ASP A 104 22.27 8.86 -1.72
CA ASP A 104 21.25 7.86 -1.96
C ASP A 104 20.16 8.07 -0.92
N ASN A 105 19.26 9.00 -1.22
CA ASN A 105 18.08 9.32 -0.43
C ASN A 105 17.08 8.18 -0.61
N LYS A 106 17.46 6.99 -0.16
CA LYS A 106 16.67 5.78 -0.22
C LYS A 106 15.84 5.67 1.05
N ALA A 107 14.63 5.19 0.87
CA ALA A 107 13.70 4.91 1.95
C ALA A 107 12.94 3.61 1.65
N ASP A 108 12.29 3.06 2.65
CA ASP A 108 11.36 1.93 2.48
C ASP A 108 9.93 2.37 2.77
N VAL A 109 8.97 1.88 1.98
CA VAL A 109 7.55 2.13 2.26
C VAL A 109 7.07 1.22 3.38
N ILE A 110 6.57 1.81 4.46
CA ILE A 110 6.09 1.11 5.66
C ILE A 110 4.58 0.87 5.57
N LEU A 111 3.81 1.89 5.17
CA LEU A 111 2.34 1.89 5.19
C LEU A 111 1.79 2.78 4.05
N LYS A 112 0.61 2.43 3.52
CA LYS A 112 -0.24 3.29 2.68
C LYS A 112 -1.40 3.79 3.54
N TYR A 113 -1.64 5.10 3.53
CA TYR A 113 -2.83 5.69 4.12
C TYR A 113 -3.98 5.70 3.12
N ASN A 114 -5.19 5.46 3.60
CA ASN A 114 -6.41 5.68 2.83
C ASN A 114 -6.72 7.18 2.76
N ALA A 115 -7.64 7.56 1.87
CA ALA A 115 -8.03 8.97 1.71
C ALA A 115 -8.57 9.57 3.02
N ASP A 116 -9.37 8.81 3.77
CA ASP A 116 -9.92 9.26 5.06
C ASP A 116 -8.81 9.42 6.12
N GLU A 117 -7.89 8.46 6.23
CA GLU A 117 -6.73 8.54 7.12
C GLU A 117 -5.86 9.77 6.80
N ALA A 118 -5.65 10.05 5.51
CA ALA A 118 -4.93 11.24 5.06
C ALA A 118 -5.65 12.55 5.43
N ARG A 119 -6.98 12.59 5.38
CA ARG A 119 -7.77 13.75 5.86
C ARG A 119 -7.64 13.91 7.38
N SER A 120 -7.65 12.81 8.14
CA SER A 120 -7.40 12.85 9.57
C SER A 120 -6.00 13.38 9.88
N LEU A 121 -4.96 12.91 9.20
CA LEU A 121 -3.58 13.42 9.38
C LEU A 121 -3.48 14.93 9.09
N LYS A 122 -4.21 15.41 8.08
CA LYS A 122 -4.32 16.85 7.80
C LYS A 122 -4.99 17.61 8.94
N ALA A 123 -6.09 17.06 9.51
CA ALA A 123 -6.78 17.67 10.64
C ALA A 123 -5.92 17.71 11.92
N TYR A 124 -5.03 16.71 12.11
CA TYR A 124 -4.05 16.69 13.20
C TYR A 124 -2.85 17.62 12.97
N GLY A 125 -2.70 18.22 11.78
CA GLY A 125 -1.58 19.11 11.46
C GLY A 125 -0.28 18.38 11.10
N GLU A 126 -0.33 17.07 10.89
CA GLU A 126 0.82 16.25 10.48
C GLU A 126 1.20 16.46 9.00
N LEU A 127 0.21 16.85 8.19
CA LEU A 127 0.38 17.12 6.76
C LEU A 127 0.11 18.61 6.47
N PRO A 128 0.88 19.23 5.56
CA PRO A 128 0.59 20.60 5.12
C PRO A 128 -0.81 20.74 4.53
N GLU A 129 -1.43 21.91 4.74
CA GLU A 129 -2.82 22.14 4.34
C GLU A 129 -3.03 22.06 2.81
N HIS A 130 -1.96 22.25 2.04
CA HIS A 130 -1.96 22.20 0.58
C HIS A 130 -1.68 20.80 0.00
N ALA A 131 -1.51 19.76 0.84
CA ALA A 131 -1.31 18.40 0.38
C ALA A 131 -2.54 17.93 -0.44
N LYS A 132 -2.31 17.55 -1.70
CA LYS A 132 -3.35 17.05 -2.60
C LYS A 132 -3.63 15.58 -2.27
N ILE A 133 -4.76 15.29 -1.64
CA ILE A 133 -5.16 13.91 -1.33
C ILE A 133 -5.91 13.36 -2.54
N ASN A 134 -5.53 12.17 -3.00
CA ASN A 134 -6.25 11.48 -4.06
C ASN A 134 -7.48 10.77 -3.49
N GLU A 135 -8.66 10.97 -4.08
CA GLU A 135 -9.92 10.33 -3.67
C GLU A 135 -10.22 9.06 -4.45
N THR A 136 -9.26 8.51 -5.19
CA THR A 136 -9.46 7.36 -6.09
C THR A 136 -9.51 6.00 -5.34
N ASP A 137 -9.72 5.94 -4.03
CA ASP A 137 -10.13 4.65 -3.42
C ASP A 137 -11.58 4.40 -3.85
N THR A 138 -11.72 3.63 -4.94
CA THR A 138 -12.95 3.38 -5.71
C THR A 138 -14.05 2.63 -4.94
N PHE A 139 -13.91 2.37 -3.66
CA PHE A 139 -14.96 1.73 -2.86
C PHE A 139 -14.93 2.27 -1.43
N GLY A 140 -15.72 3.32 -1.18
CA GLY A 140 -16.45 3.38 0.08
C GLY A 140 -17.49 2.27 0.12
N PRO A 141 -18.12 1.97 1.27
CA PRO A 141 -19.25 1.06 1.36
C PRO A 141 -20.47 1.70 0.67
N GLY A 142 -20.43 1.73 -0.66
CA GLY A 142 -21.53 2.08 -1.54
C GLY A 142 -21.80 0.84 -2.37
N ASP A 143 -22.86 0.15 -1.97
CA ASP A 143 -23.54 -0.91 -2.70
C ASP A 143 -22.69 -2.16 -2.96
N ASP A 144 -22.35 -2.89 -1.89
CA ASP A 144 -22.57 -4.34 -1.94
C ASP A 144 -24.10 -4.51 -2.06
N ASP A 145 -24.62 -4.45 -3.29
CA ASP A 145 -25.76 -5.26 -3.64
C ASP A 145 -25.34 -6.69 -3.30
N GLU A 146 -25.59 -7.08 -2.05
CA GLU A 146 -25.51 -8.45 -1.59
C GLU A 146 -26.35 -9.27 -2.55
N ILE A 147 -25.72 -9.85 -3.58
CA ILE A 147 -26.30 -10.99 -4.27
C ILE A 147 -26.18 -12.11 -3.24
N GLN A 148 -27.17 -12.15 -2.36
CA GLN A 148 -27.54 -13.34 -1.63
C GLN A 148 -27.83 -14.37 -2.72
N PHE A 149 -26.86 -15.24 -2.99
CA PHE A 149 -27.15 -16.50 -3.66
C PHE A 149 -28.04 -17.25 -2.69
N ASP A 150 -29.34 -17.00 -2.78
CA ASP A 150 -30.32 -17.96 -2.32
C ASP A 150 -29.93 -19.27 -2.99
N ASP A 151 -29.68 -20.25 -2.14
CA ASP A 151 -29.49 -21.64 -2.50
C ASP A 151 -30.76 -22.06 -3.23
N ILE A 152 -30.80 -21.81 -4.54
CA ILE A 152 -31.73 -22.48 -5.44
C ILE A 152 -31.30 -23.94 -5.33
N GLY A 153 -31.94 -24.61 -4.37
CA GLY A 153 -32.03 -26.04 -4.34
C GLY A 153 -32.44 -26.45 -5.74
N ASP A 154 -31.60 -27.30 -6.32
CA ASP A 154 -31.76 -27.96 -7.61
C ASP A 154 -32.94 -28.97 -7.50
N ASP A 155 -34.11 -28.51 -7.04
CA ASP A 155 -35.39 -29.16 -7.24
C ASP A 155 -35.97 -28.59 -8.55
N ASP A 156 -35.26 -28.87 -9.65
CA ASP A 156 -35.91 -29.06 -10.94
C ASP A 156 -36.71 -30.38 -10.83
N GLU A 157 -37.82 -30.33 -10.10
CA GLU A 157 -38.92 -31.27 -10.25
C GLU A 157 -39.44 -31.11 -11.70
N ASP A 158 -39.18 -32.14 -12.51
CA ASP A 158 -40.03 -32.61 -13.59
C ASP A 158 -40.62 -31.54 -14.54
N ILE A 159 -39.82 -31.07 -15.51
CA ILE A 159 -40.38 -30.66 -16.81
C ILE A 159 -40.57 -31.93 -17.65
N ASP A 160 -41.70 -32.59 -17.41
CA ASP A 160 -42.35 -33.46 -18.40
C ASP A 160 -43.17 -32.59 -19.36
N ASP A 161 -42.96 -32.79 -20.67
CA ASP A 161 -43.82 -32.45 -21.82
C ASP A 161 -44.48 -31.05 -21.93
N ILE A 162 -43.95 -30.21 -22.85
CA ILE A 162 -44.71 -29.50 -23.92
C ILE A 162 -43.78 -28.99 -25.03
#